data_AF-A0A317IPL4-F1
#
_entry.id   AF-A0A317IPL4-F1
#
_cell.length_a   1.000
_cell.length_b   1.000
_cell.length_c   1.000
_cell.angle_alpha   90.00
_cell.angle_beta   90.00
_cell.angle_gamma   90.00
#
_symmetry.space_group_name_H-M   'P 1'
#
loop_
_entity.id
_entity.type
_entity.pdbx_description
1 polymer ?
#
loop_
_entity_poly.entity_id
_entity_poly.type
_entity_poly.pdbx_seq_one_letter_code
_entity_poly.pdbx_strand_id
1 'polypeptide(L)'
;MAKELSKEEIIANLNSRIEEHKKIIEVLENARDIILNPRKPIHGVPIEQNPKLTKEFARTWLKKWNRPVQTKQMINAFFLAADEETKTKAIKTLSVIFNTLVKDGQVKMEKQKGVKGNFYTWIGD
;
A
#
# COMPACT_ATOMS: atom_id res chain seq x y z
N MET A 1 -37.02 -11.57 16.66
CA MET A 1 -37.20 -10.14 17.01
C MET A 1 -35.94 -9.40 16.59
N ALA A 2 -36.04 -8.49 15.62
CA ALA A 2 -34.92 -7.61 15.27
C ALA A 2 -34.76 -6.58 16.39
N LYS A 3 -33.55 -6.43 16.92
CA LYS A 3 -33.24 -5.44 17.95
C LYS A 3 -33.23 -4.08 17.28
N GLU A 4 -34.19 -3.21 17.60
CA GLU A 4 -34.17 -1.82 17.14
C GLU A 4 -32.96 -1.11 17.76
N LEU A 5 -32.11 -0.56 16.90
CA LEU A 5 -30.96 0.24 17.32
C LEU A 5 -31.45 1.57 17.88
N SER A 6 -30.85 2.01 18.99
CA SER A 6 -31.15 3.31 19.56
C SER A 6 -30.71 4.44 18.62
N LYS A 7 -31.28 5.63 18.78
CA LYS A 7 -30.91 6.81 17.98
C LYS A 7 -29.41 7.12 18.14
N GLU A 8 -28.87 6.94 19.33
CA GLU A 8 -27.44 7.12 19.63
C GLU A 8 -26.57 6.11 18.89
N GLU A 9 -26.99 4.83 18.82
CA GLU A 9 -26.28 3.78 18.10
C GLU A 9 -26.28 4.03 16.58
N ILE A 10 -27.39 4.54 16.04
CA ILE A 10 -27.51 4.94 14.63
C ILE A 10 -26.56 6.10 14.33
N ILE A 11 -26.54 7.14 15.17
CA ILE A 11 -25.64 8.30 15.01
C ILE A 11 -24.17 7.87 15.09
N ALA A 12 -23.81 7.01 16.05
CA ALA A 12 -22.45 6.50 16.17
C ALA A 12 -22.03 5.70 14.92
N ASN A 13 -22.93 4.87 14.38
CA ASN A 13 -22.69 4.12 13.15
C ASN A 13 -22.47 5.06 11.95
N LEU A 14 -23.32 6.08 11.79
CA LEU A 14 -23.20 7.07 10.72
C LEU A 14 -21.90 7.86 10.82
N ASN A 15 -21.51 8.29 12.03
CA ASN A 15 -20.25 8.99 12.26
C ASN A 15 -19.03 8.12 11.94
N SER A 16 -19.05 6.84 12.31
CA SER A 16 -18.00 5.89 11.94
C SER A 16 -17.85 5.76 10.43
N ARG A 17 -18.98 5.62 9.72
CA ARG A 17 -19.01 5.55 8.25
C ARG A 17 -18.51 6.85 7.62
N ILE A 18 -18.88 8.02 8.17
CA ILE A 18 -18.37 9.31 7.71
C ILE A 18 -16.84 9.35 7.79
N GLU A 19 -16.24 8.88 8.89
CA GLU A 19 -14.78 8.85 9.01
C GLU A 19 -14.09 7.84 8.09
N GLU A 20 -14.70 6.68 7.84
CA GLU A 20 -14.21 5.77 6.81
C GLU A 20 -14.20 6.41 5.43
N HIS A 21 -15.27 7.14 5.07
CA HIS A 21 -15.37 7.79 3.77
C HIS A 21 -14.39 8.96 3.65
N LYS A 22 -14.15 9.72 4.72
CA LYS A 22 -13.11 10.76 4.73
C LYS A 22 -11.72 10.19 4.43
N LYS A 23 -11.36 9.05 5.02
CA LYS A 23 -10.08 8.36 4.72
C LYS A 23 -10.01 7.88 3.26
N ILE A 24 -11.12 7.38 2.71
CA ILE A 24 -11.19 6.98 1.30
C ILE A 24 -11.00 8.21 0.39
N ILE A 25 -11.67 9.33 0.71
CA ILE A 25 -11.52 10.60 -0.02
C ILE A 25 -10.07 11.07 0.03
N GLU A 26 -9.43 11.07 1.19
CA GLU A 26 -8.01 11.45 1.34
C GLU A 26 -7.08 10.59 0.47
N VAL A 27 -7.31 9.28 0.42
CA VAL A 27 -6.54 8.37 -0.46
C VAL A 27 -6.77 8.70 -1.93
N LEU A 28 -8.02 8.97 -2.32
CA LEU A 28 -8.38 9.33 -3.70
C LEU A 28 -7.85 10.70 -4.09
N GLU A 29 -7.81 11.67 -3.18
CA GLU A 29 -7.25 12.99 -3.40
C GLU A 29 -5.74 12.93 -3.56
N ASN A 30 -5.04 12.13 -2.74
CA ASN A 30 -3.62 11.86 -2.93
C ASN A 30 -3.36 11.17 -4.28
N ALA A 31 -4.17 10.18 -4.65
CA ALA A 31 -4.06 9.53 -5.96
C ALA A 31 -4.34 10.52 -7.11
N ARG A 32 -5.35 11.38 -6.97
CA ARG A 32 -5.69 12.44 -7.92
C ARG A 32 -4.54 13.44 -8.06
N ASP A 33 -3.91 13.86 -6.96
CA ASP A 33 -2.78 14.78 -6.97
C ASP A 33 -1.56 14.15 -7.67
N ILE A 34 -1.30 12.86 -7.44
CA ILE A 34 -0.26 12.11 -8.16
C ILE A 34 -0.54 12.04 -9.67
N ILE A 35 -1.80 11.89 -10.08
CA ILE A 35 -2.21 11.80 -11.49
C ILE A 35 -2.21 13.17 -12.17
N LEU A 36 -2.73 14.21 -11.51
CA LEU A 36 -2.92 15.56 -12.07
C LEU A 36 -1.67 16.43 -11.98
N ASN A 37 -0.89 16.24 -10.92
CA ASN A 37 0.43 16.82 -10.76
C ASN A 37 1.46 15.71 -10.83
N PRO A 38 1.68 15.09 -12.01
CA PRO A 38 2.88 14.33 -12.23
C PRO A 38 4.01 15.35 -12.24
N ARG A 39 4.48 15.76 -11.05
CA ARG A 39 5.90 16.13 -10.88
C ARG A 39 6.60 15.02 -11.60
N LYS A 40 7.20 15.38 -12.76
CA LYS A 40 7.71 14.52 -13.82
C LYS A 40 7.70 13.05 -13.42
N PRO A 41 7.14 12.12 -14.23
CA PRO A 41 7.33 10.68 -13.97
C PRO A 41 8.74 10.54 -13.45
N ILE A 42 8.93 9.94 -12.26
CA ILE A 42 10.29 9.70 -11.83
C ILE A 42 10.78 8.63 -12.81
N HIS A 43 11.18 9.07 -14.00
CA HIS A 43 11.99 8.36 -14.95
C HIS A 43 13.24 8.08 -14.13
N GLY A 44 13.28 6.86 -13.60
CA GLY A 44 14.24 6.46 -12.60
C GLY A 44 13.93 6.95 -11.18
N VAL A 45 12.86 6.45 -10.52
CA VAL A 45 13.23 5.71 -9.31
C VAL A 45 13.66 4.37 -9.84
N PRO A 46 14.95 4.20 -10.02
CA PRO A 46 15.43 3.04 -10.68
C PRO A 46 15.46 2.02 -9.56
N ILE A 47 14.39 1.22 -9.51
CA ILE A 47 14.38 -0.02 -8.76
C ILE A 47 15.67 -0.82 -9.04
N GLU A 48 16.28 -0.59 -10.21
CA GLU A 48 17.56 -1.15 -10.65
C GLU A 48 18.81 -0.27 -10.40
N GLN A 49 18.75 1.07 -10.41
CA GLN A 49 19.96 1.93 -10.28
C GLN A 49 20.23 2.40 -8.84
N ASN A 50 19.27 2.31 -7.91
CA ASN A 50 19.53 2.60 -6.49
C ASN A 50 18.69 1.71 -5.54
N PRO A 51 19.24 0.53 -5.15
CA PRO A 51 18.60 -0.39 -4.22
C PRO A 51 18.35 0.21 -2.82
N LYS A 52 19.21 1.13 -2.35
CA LYS A 52 19.05 1.80 -1.05
C LYS A 52 17.83 2.70 -1.03
N LEU A 53 17.67 3.55 -2.05
CA LEU A 53 16.50 4.43 -2.16
C LEU A 53 15.21 3.61 -2.27
N THR A 54 15.23 2.53 -3.04
CA THR A 54 14.06 1.64 -3.19
C THR A 54 13.68 0.96 -1.87
N LYS A 55 14.68 0.53 -1.07
CA LYS A 55 14.45 -0.04 0.26
C LYS A 55 13.84 0.99 1.23
N GLU A 56 14.38 2.21 1.28
CA GLU A 56 13.85 3.28 2.15
C GLU A 56 12.44 3.71 1.76
N PHE A 57 12.17 3.78 0.46
CA PHE A 57 10.83 4.10 -0.04
C PHE A 57 9.83 2.99 0.29
N ALA A 58 10.23 1.73 0.12
CA ALA A 58 9.41 0.58 0.49
C ALA A 58 9.09 0.56 2.00
N ARG A 59 10.08 0.87 2.84
CA ARG A 59 9.89 1.04 4.30
C ARG A 59 8.88 2.14 4.60
N THR A 60 9.09 3.33 4.03
CA THR A 60 8.23 4.50 4.27
C THR A 60 6.78 4.23 3.87
N TRP A 61 6.57 3.58 2.73
CA TRP A 61 5.24 3.28 2.24
C TRP A 61 4.54 2.21 3.10
N LEU A 62 5.25 1.13 3.45
CA LEU A 62 4.72 0.11 4.36
C LEU A 62 4.37 0.67 5.74
N LYS A 63 5.19 1.59 6.29
CA LYS A 63 4.90 2.32 7.54
C LYS A 63 3.57 3.08 7.46
N LYS A 64 3.31 3.74 6.34
CA LYS A 64 2.08 4.53 6.13
C LYS A 64 0.84 3.67 5.85
N TRP A 65 1.00 2.55 5.15
CA TRP A 65 -0.13 1.73 4.70
C TRP A 65 -0.80 0.94 5.86
N ASN A 66 -0.06 0.65 6.93
CA ASN A 66 -0.51 0.03 8.20
C ASN A 66 -1.50 -1.15 8.07
N ARG A 67 -1.46 -1.85 6.93
CA ARG A 67 -2.31 -2.99 6.57
C ARG A 67 -1.52 -3.94 5.68
N PRO A 68 -1.88 -5.24 5.62
CA PRO A 68 -1.21 -6.19 4.75
C PRO A 68 -1.35 -5.79 3.28
N VAL A 69 -0.23 -5.74 2.56
CA VAL A 69 -0.21 -5.41 1.13
C VAL A 69 0.54 -6.45 0.31
N GLN A 70 0.08 -6.71 -0.91
CA GLN A 70 0.81 -7.52 -1.88
C GLN A 70 1.83 -6.69 -2.67
N THR A 71 2.95 -7.30 -3.06
CA THR A 71 3.94 -6.66 -3.95
C THR A 71 3.30 -6.08 -5.20
N LYS A 72 2.33 -6.78 -5.82
CA LYS A 72 1.63 -6.31 -7.01
C LYS A 72 0.82 -5.03 -6.76
N GLN A 73 0.14 -4.93 -5.61
CA GLN A 73 -0.65 -3.74 -5.28
C GLN A 73 0.26 -2.52 -5.11
N MET A 74 1.40 -2.70 -4.47
CA MET A 74 2.40 -1.66 -4.31
C MET A 74 3.01 -1.24 -5.66
N ILE A 75 3.32 -2.20 -6.53
CA ILE A 75 3.81 -1.94 -7.88
C ILE A 75 2.81 -1.16 -8.71
N ASN A 76 1.52 -1.54 -8.66
CA ASN A 76 0.48 -0.81 -9.37
C ASN A 76 0.31 0.61 -8.84
N ALA A 77 0.52 0.84 -7.54
CA ALA A 77 0.52 2.18 -6.96
C ALA A 77 1.75 3.01 -7.38
N PHE A 78 2.91 2.39 -7.55
CA PHE A 78 4.16 3.09 -7.89
C PHE A 78 4.41 3.27 -9.39
N PHE A 79 3.93 2.35 -10.20
CA PHE A 79 4.20 2.26 -11.63
C PHE A 79 2.90 2.36 -12.43
N LEU A 80 2.04 3.30 -12.03
CA LEU A 80 0.71 3.51 -12.60
C LEU A 80 0.75 3.69 -14.13
N ALA A 81 1.78 4.37 -14.64
CA ALA A 81 1.97 4.64 -16.07
C ALA A 81 3.03 3.77 -16.75
N ALA A 82 3.65 2.81 -16.05
CA ALA A 82 4.66 1.95 -16.66
C ALA A 82 4.03 0.82 -17.47
N ASP A 83 4.76 0.34 -18.47
CA ASP A 83 4.40 -0.88 -19.19
C ASP A 83 4.47 -2.13 -18.27
N GLU A 84 3.82 -3.21 -18.70
CA GLU A 84 3.75 -4.45 -17.94
C GLU A 84 5.10 -5.16 -17.79
N GLU A 85 6.04 -4.93 -18.72
CA GLU A 85 7.38 -5.50 -18.63
C GLU A 85 8.15 -4.88 -17.45
N THR A 86 8.10 -3.55 -17.35
CA THR A 86 8.70 -2.75 -16.28
C THR A 86 8.07 -3.10 -14.94
N LYS A 87 6.74 -3.22 -14.86
CA LYS A 87 6.04 -3.68 -13.65
C LYS A 87 6.50 -5.09 -13.25
N THR A 88 6.64 -6.00 -14.20
CA THR A 88 7.09 -7.38 -13.93
C THR A 88 8.52 -7.43 -13.39
N LYS A 89 9.45 -6.65 -13.96
CA LYS A 89 10.81 -6.50 -13.44
C LYS A 89 10.81 -5.92 -12.03
N ALA A 90 10.03 -4.86 -11.81
CA ALA A 90 9.89 -4.20 -10.52
C ALA A 90 9.31 -5.12 -9.44
N ILE A 91 8.34 -6.00 -9.77
CA ILE A 91 7.80 -7.00 -8.84
C ILE A 91 8.91 -7.90 -8.28
N LYS A 92 9.84 -8.36 -9.11
CA LYS A 92 10.94 -9.23 -8.67
C LYS A 92 11.82 -8.51 -7.66
N THR A 93 12.24 -7.28 -7.96
CA THR A 93 13.12 -6.51 -7.08
C THR A 93 12.44 -6.13 -5.78
N LEU A 94 11.19 -5.67 -5.81
CA LEU A 94 10.44 -5.37 -4.59
C LEU A 94 10.19 -6.61 -3.75
N SER A 95 9.99 -7.78 -4.36
CA SER A 95 9.89 -9.04 -3.62
C SER A 95 11.19 -9.39 -2.89
N VAL A 96 12.35 -9.15 -3.51
CA VAL A 96 13.65 -9.33 -2.85
C VAL A 96 13.80 -8.38 -1.67
N ILE A 97 13.48 -7.09 -1.86
CA ILE A 97 13.55 -6.07 -0.80
C ILE A 97 12.66 -6.44 0.38
N PHE A 98 11.42 -6.84 0.11
CA PHE A 98 10.50 -7.27 1.15
C PHE A 98 10.99 -8.49 1.90
N ASN A 99 11.54 -9.49 1.19
CA ASN A 99 12.12 -10.66 1.86
C ASN A 99 13.33 -10.27 2.72
N THR A 100 14.13 -9.28 2.32
CA THR A 100 15.18 -8.72 3.17
C THR A 100 14.60 -8.04 4.40
N LEU A 101 13.58 -7.20 4.25
CA LEU A 101 12.93 -6.52 5.39
C LEU A 101 12.25 -7.51 6.36
N VAL A 102 11.76 -8.64 5.86
CA VAL A 102 11.24 -9.74 6.68
C VAL A 102 12.36 -10.41 7.46
N LYS A 103 13.51 -10.68 6.83
CA LYS A 103 14.70 -11.20 7.52
C LYS A 103 15.24 -10.23 8.56
N ASP A 104 15.20 -8.93 8.27
CA ASP A 104 15.60 -7.85 9.17
C ASP A 104 14.59 -7.63 10.33
N GLY A 105 13.49 -8.40 10.39
CA GLY A 105 12.49 -8.34 11.46
C GLY A 105 11.55 -7.11 11.40
N GLN A 106 11.58 -6.35 10.31
CA GLN A 106 10.84 -5.09 10.19
C GLN A 106 9.48 -5.23 9.52
N VAL A 107 9.30 -6.32 8.78
CA VAL A 107 8.08 -6.61 8.02
C VAL A 107 7.63 -8.02 8.35
N LYS A 108 6.36 -8.18 8.67
CA LYS A 108 5.72 -9.49 8.79
C LYS A 108 5.26 -9.93 7.41
N MET A 109 5.59 -11.17 7.05
CA MET A 109 5.05 -11.82 5.87
C MET A 109 3.89 -12.73 6.28
N GLU A 110 2.76 -12.61 5.61
CA GLU A 110 1.56 -13.43 5.86
C GLU A 110 0.94 -13.95 4.55
N LYS A 111 0.28 -15.11 4.63
CA LYS A 111 -0.50 -15.68 3.53
C LYS A 111 -1.98 -15.54 3.85
N GLN A 112 -2.76 -15.06 2.90
CA GLN A 112 -4.21 -14.97 3.04
C GLN A 112 -4.90 -16.12 2.28
N LYS A 113 -5.90 -16.72 2.92
CA LYS A 113 -6.64 -17.87 2.35
C LYS A 113 -7.32 -17.45 1.05
N GLY A 114 -7.15 -18.24 0.00
CA GLY A 114 -7.78 -18.01 -1.30
C GLY A 114 -7.10 -16.95 -2.18
N VAL A 115 -5.99 -16.33 -1.73
CA VAL A 115 -5.26 -15.33 -2.53
C VAL A 115 -3.85 -15.81 -2.81
N LYS A 116 -3.46 -15.82 -4.09
CA LYS A 116 -2.10 -16.18 -4.52
C LYS A 116 -1.14 -15.03 -4.24
N GLY A 117 -0.07 -15.32 -3.49
CA GLY A 117 1.01 -14.38 -3.20
C GLY A 117 1.20 -14.13 -1.70
N ASN A 118 2.28 -13.44 -1.36
CA ASN A 118 2.58 -13.03 0.00
C ASN A 118 2.04 -11.63 0.25
N PHE A 119 1.61 -11.39 1.49
CA PHE A 119 1.27 -10.09 2.00
C PHE A 119 2.34 -9.64 2.99
N TYR A 120 2.60 -8.35 2.99
CA TYR A 120 3.67 -7.72 3.77
C TYR A 120 3.06 -6.62 4.62
N THR A 121 3.33 -6.67 5.92
CA THR A 121 2.82 -5.72 6.92
C THR A 121 4.01 -5.16 7.68
N TRP A 122 4.11 -3.83 7.80
CA TRP A 122 5.15 -3.22 8.62
C TRP A 122 4.97 -3.56 10.10
N ILE A 123 6.04 -3.98 10.77
CA ILE A 123 6.05 -4.30 12.21
C ILE A 123 7.24 -3.70 12.97
N GLY A 124 8.17 -3.03 12.28
CA GLY A 124 9.30 -2.38 12.92
C GLY A 124 8.90 -1.04 13.57
N ASP A 125 9.72 -0.55 14.49
CA ASP A 125 9.60 0.83 14.99
C ASP A 125 10.04 1.87 13.93
#